data_AF-A0A925YQM3-F1
#
_entry.id   AF-A0A925YQM3-F1
#
_cell.length_a   1.000
_cell.length_b   1.000
_cell.length_c   1.000
_cell.angle_alpha   90.00
_cell.angle_beta   90.00
_cell.angle_gamma   90.00
#
_symmetry.space_group_name_H-M   'P 1'
#
loop_
_entity.id
_entity.type
_entity.pdbx_description
1 polymer ?
#
loop_
_entity_poly.entity_id
_entity_poly.type
_entity_poly.pdbx_seq_one_letter_code
_entity_poly.pdbx_strand_id
1 'polypeptide(L)' 'TADWIIDLGPEGGDSGGEIVTAGTPEDVAREKRSYTGQYLKDVLRRGKKEAAE' A
#
# COMPACT_ATOMS: atom_id res chain seq x y z
N THR A 1 13.76 1.52 0.71
CA THR A 1 12.68 0.58 0.99
C THR A 1 12.00 0.99 2.28
N ALA A 2 10.74 0.64 2.48
CA ALA A 2 10.04 0.83 3.75
C ALA A 2 9.68 -0.54 4.31
N ASP A 3 9.95 -0.76 5.58
CA ASP A 3 9.61 -2.01 6.27
C ASP A 3 8.16 -2.00 6.78
N TRP A 4 7.61 -0.80 7.01
CA TRP A 4 6.25 -0.57 7.49
C TRP A 4 5.63 0.66 6.82
N ILE A 5 4.34 0.59 6.54
CA ILE A 5 3.54 1.64 5.92
C ILE A 5 2.30 1.87 6.78
N ILE A 6 1.92 3.13 6.94
CA ILE A 6 0.60 3.54 7.46
C ILE A 6 -0.10 4.26 6.30
N ASP A 7 -1.22 3.71 5.85
CA ASP A 7 -2.02 4.28 4.75
C ASP A 7 -3.21 5.04 5.31
N LEU A 8 -3.35 6.29 4.86
CA LEU A 8 -4.37 7.23 5.31
C LEU A 8 -5.39 7.49 4.20
N GLY A 9 -6.65 7.68 4.58
CA GLY A 9 -7.71 7.92 3.61
C GLY A 9 -9.09 7.60 4.19
N PRO A 10 -10.02 6.99 3.42
CA PRO A 10 -9.84 6.51 2.04
C PRO A 10 -9.74 7.65 1.01
N GLU A 11 -10.42 8.77 1.27
CA GLU A 11 -10.42 9.94 0.38
C GLU A 11 -9.57 11.09 0.96
N GLY A 12 -9.52 12.23 0.27
CA GLY A 12 -8.93 13.46 0.78
C GLY A 12 -9.94 14.38 1.49
N GLY A 13 -9.44 15.33 2.28
CA GLY A 13 -10.26 16.34 2.96
C GLY A 13 -11.16 15.75 4.03
N ASP A 14 -12.40 16.25 4.12
CA ASP A 14 -13.38 15.86 5.17
C ASP A 14 -13.79 14.39 5.11
N SER A 15 -13.60 13.73 3.96
CA SER A 15 -13.88 12.30 3.77
C SER A 15 -12.65 11.40 3.98
N GLY A 16 -11.55 11.97 4.48
CA GLY A 16 -10.32 11.27 4.83
C GLY A 16 -10.02 11.29 6.32
N GLY A 17 -8.74 11.13 6.66
CA GLY A 17 -8.25 11.23 8.04
C GLY A 17 -8.36 9.94 8.85
N GLU A 18 -8.78 8.83 8.24
CA GLU A 18 -8.78 7.52 8.87
C GLU A 18 -7.50 6.73 8.54
N ILE A 19 -7.14 5.82 9.44
CA ILE A 19 -6.18 4.76 9.13
C ILE A 19 -6.90 3.69 8.31
N VAL A 20 -6.57 3.58 7.02
CA VAL A 20 -7.12 2.55 6.14
C VAL A 20 -6.45 1.21 6.43
N THR A 21 -5.13 1.21 6.58
CA THR A 21 -4.34 0.04 6.96
C THR A 21 -2.96 0.45 7.50
N ALA A 22 -2.34 -0.41 8.30
CA ALA A 22 -0.97 -0.26 8.76
C ALA A 22 -0.30 -1.63 8.82
N GLY A 23 0.86 -1.78 8.18
CA GLY A 23 1.49 -3.08 7.99
C GLY A 23 2.73 -3.05 7.13
N THR A 24 3.22 -4.22 6.77
CA THR A 24 4.27 -4.36 5.74
C THR A 24 3.77 -3.86 4.37
N PRO A 25 4.64 -3.57 3.41
CA PRO A 25 4.22 -3.25 2.05
C PRO A 25 3.29 -4.32 1.45
N GLU A 26 3.54 -5.59 1.73
CA GLU A 26 2.68 -6.71 1.35
C GLU A 26 1.30 -6.67 2.01
N ASP A 27 1.19 -6.24 3.27
CA ASP A 27 -0.10 -6.08 3.96
C ASP A 27 -0.91 -4.97 3.31
N VAL A 28 -0.29 -3.82 3.05
CA VAL A 28 -0.96 -2.68 2.39
C VAL A 28 -1.42 -3.05 0.98
N ALA A 29 -0.60 -3.77 0.22
CA ALA A 29 -0.96 -4.24 -1.12
C ALA A 29 -2.11 -5.26 -1.16
N ARG A 30 -2.49 -5.86 -0.01
CA ARG A 30 -3.66 -6.75 0.11
C ARG A 30 -4.93 -6.03 0.55
N GLU A 31 -4.83 -4.83 1.12
CA GLU A 31 -5.98 -4.08 1.58
C GLU A 31 -6.78 -3.52 0.39
N LYS A 32 -8.04 -3.94 0.25
CA LYS A 32 -8.90 -3.56 -0.88
C LYS A 32 -9.36 -2.11 -0.80
N ARG A 33 -9.50 -1.57 0.42
CA ARG A 33 -9.88 -0.17 0.68
C ARG A 33 -8.73 0.81 0.40
N SER A 34 -7.50 0.32 0.28
CA SER A 34 -6.31 1.15 0.10
C SER A 34 -6.09 1.45 -1.39
N TYR A 35 -6.27 2.70 -1.79
CA TYR A 35 -5.86 3.14 -3.14
C TYR A 35 -4.36 2.93 -3.33
N THR A 36 -3.55 3.24 -2.32
CA THR A 36 -2.11 2.96 -2.30
C THR A 36 -1.84 1.48 -2.59
N GLY A 37 -2.55 0.58 -1.89
CA GLY A 37 -2.43 -0.87 -2.02
C GLY A 37 -2.71 -1.38 -3.44
N GLN A 38 -3.72 -0.81 -4.11
CA GLN A 38 -4.08 -1.16 -5.49
C GLN A 38 -2.91 -0.98 -6.46
N TYR A 39 -2.16 0.12 -6.33
CA TYR A 39 -0.99 0.39 -7.18
C TYR A 39 0.29 -0.27 -6.65
N LEU A 40 0.46 -0.33 -5.33
CA LEU A 40 1.64 -0.90 -4.68
C LEU A 40 1.83 -2.36 -5.06
N LYS A 41 0.75 -3.11 -5.24
CA LYS A 41 0.78 -4.52 -5.66
C LYS A 41 1.59 -4.74 -6.94
N ASP A 42 1.42 -3.89 -7.95
CA ASP A 42 2.16 -4.03 -9.22
C ASP A 42 3.63 -3.65 -9.08
N VAL A 43 3.93 -2.64 -8.27
CA VAL A 43 5.31 -2.23 -7.98
C VAL A 43 6.06 -3.35 -7.25
N LEU A 44 5.45 -3.97 -6.23
CA LEU A 44 6.05 -5.08 -5.49
C LEU A 44 6.29 -6.30 -6.40
N ARG A 45 5.34 -6.59 -7.31
CA ARG A 45 5.52 -7.67 -8.29
C ARG A 45 6.71 -7.40 -9.22
N ARG A 46 6.88 -6.17 -9.70
CA ARG A 46 8.02 -5.79 -10.54
C ARG A 46 9.34 -5.89 -9.78
N GLY A 47 9.41 -5.35 -8.56
CA GLY A 47 10.62 -5.41 -7.73
C GLY A 47 11.04 -6.85 -7.40
N LYS A 48 10.09 -7.77 -7.18
CA LYS A 48 10.38 -9.21 -7.00
C LYS A 48 10.95 -9.86 -8.25
N LYS A 49 10.50 -9.46 -9.44
CA LYS A 49 11.04 -9.95 -10.72
C LYS A 49 12.48 -9.45 -10.93
N GLU A 50 12.71 -8.16 -10.72
CA GLU A 50 14.03 -7.53 -10.84
C GLU A 50 15.05 -8.14 -9.86
N ALA A 51 14.65 -8.45 -8.63
CA ALA A 51 15.53 -9.08 -7.63
C ALA A 51 15.84 -10.56 -7.89
N ALA A 52 15.07 -11.22 -8.76
CA ALA A 52 15.26 -12.62 -9.13
C ALA A 52 16.07 -12.79 -10.43
N GLU A 53 16.37 -11.69 -11.12
CA GLU A 53 17.28 -11.60 -12.27
C GLU A 53 18.70 -11.28 -11.80
#